data_AF-A0A7X9R467-F1
#
_entry.id   AF-A0A7X9R467-F1
#
_cell.length_a   1.000
_cell.length_b   1.000
_cell.length_c   1.000
_cell.angle_alpha   90.00
_cell.angle_beta   90.00
_cell.angle_gamma   90.00
#
_symmetry.space_group_name_H-M   'P 1'
#
loop_
_entity.id
_entity.type
_entity.pdbx_description
1 polymer ?
#
loop_
_entity_poly.entity_id
_entity_poly.type
_entity_poly.pdbx_seq_one_letter_code
_entity_poly.pdbx_strand_id
1 'polypeptide(L)'
;MKISRIIAGHITCLVLLVGIYDTASAEPTWEAKCSSYGDFKQNQNPSYQHMNCLLTNAALDANIPPEVVKAVASKENGGWKQFNENGQPIVSTDQGIGIMQITNQAAYDQERLKYHVTYNIQAGVEILKSMYQRNDLPKIKGAGPEIIESWYFPVMAYNGIKPANSPVYKSNGLNNTEAYQEKVFSFIEKDSYLNNSKLVKLDFRSEDFEYDTSSTENIVFKKKEYTFTSPMHASSYHFQKGDKVSVAQDNVRLRSQPSTSSASTTLGKNTTLIIEGTFLYDQSLTSINQFVWYPVRTEDKKHVGFISSAYINKKTNTQPVKKVMWGKTELKLGQIGKVTILSNTNLVKMDSNGSLTTVRTLKKGEEYRVYNYKSNNGGLYGVGGGSYIQKSSNIKYETPSKSKLALLGQ
;
A
#
# COMPACT_ATOMS: atom_id res chain seq x y z
N MET A 1 90.03 -8.37 18.39
CA MET A 1 89.55 -9.58 19.08
C MET A 1 88.05 -9.70 18.81
N LYS A 2 87.61 -10.84 18.21
CA LYS A 2 86.24 -11.23 17.78
C LYS A 2 85.67 -10.44 16.57
N ILE A 3 85.78 -10.89 15.31
CA ILE A 3 85.29 -12.10 14.58
C ILE A 3 83.80 -12.02 14.16
N SER A 4 83.64 -11.74 12.85
CA SER A 4 82.71 -12.34 11.86
C SER A 4 81.19 -12.14 11.98
N ARG A 5 80.40 -12.17 10.89
CA ARG A 5 80.59 -12.29 9.43
C ARG A 5 79.25 -11.89 8.78
N ILE A 6 79.34 -11.19 7.64
CA ILE A 6 78.64 -11.34 6.34
C ILE A 6 77.26 -12.04 6.34
N ILE A 7 76.27 -11.51 5.61
CA ILE A 7 75.59 -12.18 4.47
C ILE A 7 74.56 -11.26 3.76
N ALA A 8 74.69 -11.30 2.43
CA ALA A 8 73.73 -11.17 1.33
C ALA A 8 72.76 -9.98 1.22
N GLY A 9 72.85 -9.34 0.05
CA GLY A 9 71.83 -8.46 -0.48
C GLY A 9 70.60 -9.23 -0.99
N HIS A 10 69.45 -8.61 -0.81
CA HIS A 10 68.23 -8.91 -1.55
C HIS A 10 67.72 -7.62 -2.19
N ILE A 11 67.57 -7.69 -3.51
CA ILE A 11 66.85 -6.73 -4.33
C ILE A 11 65.37 -6.87 -3.97
N THR A 12 64.79 -5.85 -3.35
CA THR A 12 63.34 -5.79 -3.13
C THR A 12 62.78 -4.69 -4.01
N CYS A 13 62.09 -5.12 -5.07
CA CYS A 13 61.34 -4.29 -5.98
C CYS A 13 60.21 -3.59 -5.19
N LEU A 14 60.28 -2.27 -5.09
CA LEU A 14 59.29 -1.43 -4.42
C LEU A 14 58.03 -1.37 -5.29
N VAL A 15 57.02 -2.19 -4.99
CA VAL A 15 55.69 -2.05 -5.59
C VAL A 15 55.01 -0.85 -4.94
N LEU A 16 54.95 0.27 -5.66
CA LEU A 16 54.09 1.39 -5.34
C LEU A 16 52.63 0.94 -5.44
N LEU A 17 52.05 0.55 -4.31
CA LEU A 17 50.61 0.42 -4.13
C LEU A 17 50.01 1.83 -4.18
N VAL A 18 49.60 2.24 -5.38
CA VAL A 18 48.70 3.38 -5.57
C VAL A 18 47.36 2.95 -4.97
N GLY A 19 47.10 3.40 -3.75
CA GLY A 19 45.79 3.25 -3.11
C GLY A 19 44.76 4.01 -3.94
N ILE A 20 43.88 3.26 -4.60
CA ILE A 20 42.64 3.78 -5.14
C ILE A 20 41.74 4.00 -3.92
N TYR A 21 41.69 5.24 -3.43
CA TYR A 21 40.65 5.62 -2.49
C TYR A 21 39.35 5.71 -3.29
N ASP A 22 38.56 4.64 -3.27
CA ASP A 22 37.12 4.76 -3.49
C ASP A 22 36.58 5.68 -2.39
N THR A 23 36.40 6.95 -2.72
CA THR A 23 35.61 7.85 -1.89
C THR A 23 34.16 7.40 -1.98
N ALA A 24 33.79 6.44 -1.13
CA ALA A 24 32.39 6.18 -0.82
C ALA A 24 31.81 7.47 -0.24
N SER A 25 31.18 8.28 -1.09
CA SER A 25 30.39 9.42 -0.64
C SER A 25 29.24 8.85 0.20
N ALA A 26 29.22 9.15 1.50
CA ALA A 26 28.09 8.81 2.35
C ALA A 26 26.81 9.38 1.73
N GLU A 27 25.73 8.58 1.71
CA GLU A 27 24.45 9.11 1.27
C GLU A 27 24.04 10.27 2.19
N PRO A 28 23.52 11.38 1.63
CA PRO A 28 23.06 12.50 2.43
C PRO A 28 21.93 12.04 3.34
N THR A 29 21.89 12.55 4.58
CA THR A 29 20.77 12.32 5.49
C THR A 29 19.46 12.76 4.83
N TRP A 30 18.33 12.18 5.26
CA TRP A 30 17.06 12.44 4.61
C TRP A 30 16.67 13.93 4.67
N GLU A 31 17.07 14.66 5.71
CA GLU A 31 16.84 16.10 5.85
C GLU A 31 17.62 16.90 4.81
N ALA A 32 18.88 16.51 4.54
CA ALA A 32 19.75 17.20 3.59
C ALA A 32 19.21 17.17 2.15
N LYS A 33 18.35 16.18 1.82
CA LYS A 33 17.63 16.10 0.54
C LYS A 33 16.63 17.25 0.33
N CYS A 34 16.30 18.00 1.38
CA CYS A 34 15.40 19.15 1.34
C CYS A 34 16.14 20.50 1.47
N SER A 35 17.47 20.52 1.44
CA SER A 35 18.30 21.72 1.60
C SER A 35 17.98 22.85 0.59
N SER A 36 17.45 22.52 -0.59
CA SER A 36 17.03 23.51 -1.60
C SER A 36 15.93 24.47 -1.11
N TYR A 37 15.22 24.14 -0.03
CA TYR A 37 14.22 25.00 0.58
C TYR A 37 14.77 26.01 1.59
N GLY A 38 16.09 25.98 1.84
CA GLY A 38 16.76 26.84 2.81
C GLY A 38 16.63 26.38 4.26
N ASP A 39 17.23 27.15 5.16
CA ASP A 39 17.33 26.82 6.58
C ASP A 39 16.00 27.00 7.34
N PHE A 40 15.86 26.23 8.42
CA PHE A 40 14.74 26.40 9.35
C PHE A 40 14.84 27.73 10.09
N LYS A 41 13.75 28.50 10.07
CA LYS A 41 13.59 29.66 10.92
C LYS A 41 13.04 29.22 12.27
N GLN A 42 13.63 29.74 13.34
CA GLN A 42 13.20 29.43 14.70
C GLN A 42 11.71 29.77 14.89
N ASN A 43 10.95 28.84 15.49
CA ASN A 43 9.54 29.00 15.83
C ASN A 43 8.63 29.35 14.64
N GLN A 44 9.04 29.00 13.42
CA GLN A 44 8.26 29.22 12.20
C GLN A 44 8.08 27.90 11.46
N ASN A 45 6.88 27.73 10.88
CA ASN A 45 6.60 26.58 10.04
C ASN A 45 7.34 26.73 8.69
N PRO A 46 7.97 25.65 8.18
CA PRO A 46 8.38 25.57 6.78
C PRO A 46 7.22 25.82 5.81
N SER A 47 7.54 26.10 4.55
CA SER A 47 6.53 26.11 3.50
C SER A 47 5.89 24.72 3.35
N TYR A 48 4.68 24.64 2.77
CA TYR A 48 4.00 23.36 2.61
C TYR A 48 4.82 22.38 1.77
N GLN A 49 5.49 22.84 0.71
CA GLN A 49 6.35 21.98 -0.11
C GLN A 49 7.68 21.61 0.57
N HIS A 50 8.23 22.46 1.43
CA HIS A 50 9.36 22.05 2.28
C HIS A 50 8.91 20.93 3.23
N MET A 51 7.74 21.07 3.86
CA MET A 51 7.18 20.02 4.72
C MET A 51 6.86 18.73 3.96
N ASN A 52 6.30 18.85 2.75
CA ASN A 52 6.09 17.73 1.83
C ASN A 52 7.40 16.98 1.58
N CYS A 53 8.50 17.72 1.35
CA CYS A 53 9.82 17.16 1.18
C CYS A 53 10.30 16.39 2.40
N LEU A 54 10.19 16.98 3.59
CA LEU A 54 10.64 16.36 4.84
C LEU A 54 9.87 15.07 5.14
N LEU A 55 8.54 15.12 5.11
CA LEU A 55 7.69 13.94 5.35
C LEU A 55 7.96 12.83 4.32
N THR A 56 8.18 13.19 3.05
CA THR A 56 8.49 12.22 2.00
C THR A 56 9.81 11.52 2.27
N ASN A 57 10.87 12.28 2.54
CA ASN A 57 12.21 11.71 2.66
C ASN A 57 12.39 10.92 3.96
N ALA A 58 11.79 11.37 5.06
CA ALA A 58 11.74 10.58 6.30
C ALA A 58 11.02 9.25 6.09
N ALA A 59 9.89 9.24 5.37
CA ALA A 59 9.16 8.02 5.05
C ALA A 59 10.00 7.05 4.20
N LEU A 60 10.64 7.55 3.14
CA LEU A 60 11.49 6.75 2.26
C LEU A 60 12.68 6.14 3.00
N ASP A 61 13.35 6.93 3.85
CA ASP A 61 14.46 6.47 4.69
C ASP A 61 14.04 5.34 5.65
N ALA A 62 12.83 5.46 6.20
CA ALA A 62 12.26 4.45 7.08
C ALA A 62 11.67 3.23 6.35
N ASN A 63 11.67 3.20 5.01
CA ASN A 63 10.98 2.22 4.16
C ASN A 63 9.47 2.16 4.41
N ILE A 64 8.83 3.32 4.50
CA ILE A 64 7.39 3.53 4.63
C ILE A 64 6.89 4.25 3.38
N PRO A 65 5.75 3.87 2.78
CA PRO A 65 5.14 4.61 1.69
C PRO A 65 4.91 6.08 2.12
N PRO A 66 5.47 7.06 1.39
CA PRO A 66 5.26 8.47 1.71
C PRO A 66 3.79 8.88 1.79
N GLU A 67 2.93 8.23 1.01
CA GLU A 67 1.48 8.40 1.08
C GLU A 67 0.94 8.15 2.50
N VAL A 68 1.43 7.12 3.19
CA VAL A 68 0.99 6.75 4.54
C VAL A 68 1.43 7.78 5.57
N VAL A 69 2.72 8.16 5.57
CA VAL A 69 3.25 9.15 6.53
C VAL A 69 2.59 10.51 6.37
N LYS A 70 2.41 10.96 5.13
CA LYS A 70 1.71 12.22 4.83
C LYS A 70 0.27 12.22 5.30
N ALA A 71 -0.44 11.11 5.10
CA ALA A 71 -1.82 10.97 5.54
C ALA A 71 -1.96 10.90 7.07
N VAL A 72 -1.01 10.24 7.76
CA VAL A 72 -0.92 10.31 9.24
C VAL A 72 -0.70 11.76 9.67
N ALA A 73 0.30 12.46 9.12
CA ALA A 73 0.55 13.86 9.41
C ALA A 73 -0.69 14.75 9.15
N SER A 74 -1.43 14.50 8.06
CA SER A 74 -2.69 15.22 7.77
C SER A 74 -3.80 14.91 8.76
N LYS A 75 -3.89 13.67 9.26
CA LYS A 75 -4.86 13.29 10.28
C LYS A 75 -4.54 13.89 11.64
N GLU A 76 -3.26 14.01 11.97
CA GLU A 76 -2.77 14.61 13.21
C GLU A 76 -2.87 16.13 13.17
N ASN A 77 -2.39 16.74 12.08
CA ASN A 77 -2.46 18.17 11.85
C ASN A 77 -2.63 18.46 10.36
N GLY A 78 -3.88 18.73 9.93
CA GLY A 78 -4.21 18.94 8.51
C GLY A 78 -3.44 20.07 7.83
N GLY A 79 -2.88 21.02 8.59
CA GLY A 79 -2.04 22.10 8.06
C GLY A 79 -0.56 21.76 7.97
N TRP A 80 -0.14 20.57 8.43
CA TRP A 80 1.25 20.16 8.58
C TRP A 80 2.10 21.18 9.35
N LYS A 81 1.56 21.68 10.47
CA LYS A 81 2.19 22.71 11.28
C LYS A 81 2.83 22.12 12.53
N GLN A 82 4.02 22.61 12.87
CA GLN A 82 4.68 22.40 14.15
C GLN A 82 4.32 23.50 15.16
N PHE A 83 4.19 24.73 14.68
CA PHE A 83 3.95 25.93 15.50
C PHE A 83 2.61 26.58 15.15
N ASN A 84 1.97 27.21 16.14
CA ASN A 84 0.79 28.05 15.93
C ASN A 84 1.19 29.45 15.39
N GLU A 85 0.22 30.34 15.20
CA GLU A 85 0.44 31.68 14.64
C GLU A 85 1.31 32.58 15.54
N ASN A 86 1.39 32.27 16.85
CA ASN A 86 2.24 32.98 17.81
C ASN A 86 3.66 32.38 17.89
N GLY A 87 3.99 31.40 17.05
CA GLY A 87 5.27 30.68 17.08
C GLY A 87 5.42 29.70 18.26
N GLN A 88 4.34 29.41 18.99
CA GLN A 88 4.38 28.42 20.06
C GLN A 88 4.18 27.02 19.47
N PRO A 89 4.85 25.97 20.00
CA PRO A 89 4.60 24.59 19.60
C PRO A 89 3.13 24.23 19.74
N ILE A 90 2.59 23.52 18.75
CA ILE A 90 1.23 22.99 18.82
C ILE A 90 1.25 21.79 19.77
N VAL A 91 0.47 21.87 20.84
CA VAL A 91 0.24 20.79 21.79
C VAL A 91 -1.28 20.61 21.94
N SER A 92 -1.79 19.42 21.64
CA SER A 92 -3.21 19.10 21.77
C SER A 92 -3.62 18.87 23.22
N THR A 93 -4.93 18.76 23.46
CA THR A 93 -5.51 18.53 24.79
C THR A 93 -5.07 17.21 25.43
N ASP A 94 -4.76 16.20 24.61
CA ASP A 94 -4.20 14.91 25.04
C ASP A 94 -2.67 14.91 25.11
N GLN A 95 -2.04 16.10 25.09
CA GLN A 95 -0.59 16.32 25.16
C GLN A 95 0.20 15.85 23.93
N GLY A 96 -0.46 15.68 22.78
CA GLY A 96 0.20 15.38 21.51
C GLY A 96 0.99 16.57 20.98
N ILE A 97 2.28 16.36 20.69
CA ILE A 97 3.21 17.43 20.34
C ILE A 97 3.44 17.48 18.82
N GLY A 98 3.25 18.67 18.24
CA GLY A 98 3.77 19.04 16.92
C GLY A 98 3.04 18.38 15.73
N ILE A 99 3.71 18.36 14.58
CA ILE A 99 3.11 17.92 13.31
C ILE A 99 2.64 16.46 13.33
N MET A 100 3.37 15.56 14.00
CA MET A 100 3.03 14.15 14.12
C MET A 100 2.25 13.81 15.40
N GLN A 101 1.88 14.82 16.22
CA GLN A 101 1.13 14.70 17.48
C GLN A 101 1.65 13.57 18.39
N ILE A 102 2.93 13.64 18.72
CA ILE A 102 3.60 12.61 19.53
C ILE A 102 3.14 12.70 20.98
N THR A 103 2.50 11.63 21.49
CA THR A 103 1.89 11.56 22.83
C THR A 103 2.45 10.41 23.65
N ASN A 104 2.70 10.62 24.94
CA ASN A 104 3.12 9.58 25.91
C ASN A 104 4.43 8.84 25.55
N GLN A 105 5.38 9.52 24.93
CA GLN A 105 6.65 8.94 24.49
C GLN A 105 7.84 9.52 25.27
N ALA A 106 7.96 9.15 26.55
CA ALA A 106 8.98 9.69 27.46
C ALA A 106 10.43 9.35 27.05
N ALA A 107 10.62 8.37 26.16
CA ALA A 107 11.93 8.02 25.61
C ALA A 107 12.50 9.09 24.66
N TYR A 108 11.65 9.98 24.14
CA TYR A 108 12.07 11.06 23.25
C TYR A 108 12.30 12.36 24.03
N ASP A 109 13.21 13.19 23.52
CA ASP A 109 13.47 14.52 24.05
C ASP A 109 12.26 15.43 23.81
N GLN A 110 11.56 15.78 24.88
CA GLN A 110 10.31 16.54 24.82
C GLN A 110 10.51 17.97 24.32
N GLU A 111 11.66 18.59 24.55
CA GLU A 111 11.95 19.93 24.06
C GLU A 111 12.25 19.89 22.56
N ARG A 112 13.01 18.90 22.11
CA ARG A 112 13.23 18.70 20.67
C ARG A 112 11.93 18.34 19.94
N LEU A 113 11.05 17.53 20.53
CA LEU A 113 9.73 17.25 19.93
C LEU A 113 8.91 18.53 19.69
N LYS A 114 9.03 19.53 20.56
CA LYS A 114 8.31 20.81 20.46
C LYS A 114 8.94 21.76 19.46
N TYR A 115 10.26 21.87 19.43
CA TYR A 115 10.93 22.96 18.72
C TYR A 115 11.71 22.54 17.47
N HIS A 116 11.93 21.24 17.25
CA HIS A 116 12.67 20.74 16.09
C HIS A 116 11.74 19.95 15.17
N VAL A 117 11.33 20.58 14.06
CA VAL A 117 10.42 19.99 13.07
C VAL A 117 10.89 18.60 12.60
N THR A 118 12.16 18.47 12.22
CA THR A 118 12.73 17.21 11.73
C THR A 118 12.75 16.13 12.81
N TYR A 119 13.01 16.49 14.07
CA TYR A 119 12.99 15.55 15.19
C TYR A 119 11.57 15.04 15.48
N ASN A 120 10.56 15.92 15.41
CA ASN A 120 9.16 15.52 15.56
C ASN A 120 8.72 14.56 14.45
N ILE A 121 9.09 14.85 13.19
CA ILE A 121 8.83 13.98 12.04
C ILE A 121 9.53 12.62 12.21
N GLN A 122 10.82 12.63 12.55
CA GLN A 122 11.61 11.42 12.78
C GLN A 122 10.96 10.53 13.85
N ALA A 123 10.59 11.10 15.00
CA ALA A 123 9.94 10.36 16.08
C ALA A 123 8.61 9.74 15.63
N GLY A 124 7.77 10.49 14.91
CA GLY A 124 6.51 9.94 14.38
C GLY A 124 6.72 8.80 13.40
N VAL A 125 7.68 8.93 12.49
CA VAL A 125 8.04 7.89 11.53
C VAL A 125 8.61 6.65 12.22
N GLU A 126 9.48 6.81 13.21
CA GLU A 126 10.03 5.72 14.02
C GLU A 126 8.95 4.97 14.80
N ILE A 127 8.02 5.70 15.42
CA ILE A 127 6.88 5.09 16.12
C ILE A 127 6.02 4.31 15.12
N LEU A 128 5.66 4.89 13.98
CA LEU A 128 4.86 4.20 12.96
C LEU A 128 5.56 2.93 12.45
N LYS A 129 6.88 3.00 12.20
CA LYS A 129 7.70 1.84 11.85
C LYS A 129 7.68 0.77 12.95
N SER A 130 7.78 1.18 14.21
CA SER A 130 7.71 0.24 15.34
C SER A 130 6.34 -0.44 15.43
N MET A 131 5.25 0.25 15.06
CA MET A 131 3.92 -0.35 14.96
C MET A 131 3.87 -1.44 13.87
N TYR A 132 4.54 -1.23 12.74
CA TYR A 132 4.65 -2.25 11.69
C TYR A 132 5.36 -3.54 12.17
N GLN A 133 6.32 -3.39 13.08
CA GLN A 133 7.11 -4.50 13.61
C GLN A 133 6.41 -5.29 14.72
N ARG A 134 5.28 -4.81 15.22
CA ARG A 134 4.48 -5.51 16.24
C ARG A 134 4.00 -6.86 15.73
N ASN A 135 4.08 -7.86 16.60
CA ASN A 135 3.66 -9.24 16.29
C ASN A 135 2.21 -9.54 16.70
N ASP A 136 1.58 -8.67 17.49
CA ASP A 136 0.22 -8.84 17.96
C ASP A 136 -0.83 -8.31 16.96
N LEU A 137 -0.42 -7.45 16.03
CA LEU A 137 -1.29 -6.87 15.00
C LEU A 137 -1.55 -7.85 13.86
N PRO A 138 -2.76 -7.81 13.23
CA PRO A 138 -3.00 -8.58 12.02
C PRO A 138 -2.11 -8.10 10.87
N LYS A 139 -1.80 -9.03 9.96
CA LYS A 139 -0.99 -8.78 8.76
C LYS A 139 -1.78 -9.05 7.49
N ILE A 140 -1.33 -8.45 6.39
CA ILE A 140 -1.85 -8.75 5.06
C ILE A 140 -0.88 -9.71 4.38
N LYS A 141 -1.41 -10.85 3.95
CA LYS A 141 -0.64 -11.89 3.30
C LYS A 141 -0.07 -11.39 1.97
N GLY A 142 1.23 -11.57 1.78
CA GLY A 142 1.91 -11.23 0.53
C GLY A 142 2.10 -9.72 0.30
N ALA A 143 1.90 -8.90 1.33
CA ALA A 143 2.14 -7.45 1.27
C ALA A 143 3.33 -7.08 2.15
N GLY A 144 4.41 -6.61 1.54
CA GLY A 144 5.54 -6.00 2.24
C GLY A 144 5.29 -4.52 2.58
N PRO A 145 6.23 -3.87 3.27
CA PRO A 145 6.12 -2.48 3.68
C PRO A 145 6.00 -1.50 2.50
N GLU A 146 6.40 -1.89 1.29
CA GLU A 146 6.22 -1.10 0.07
C GLU A 146 4.75 -0.97 -0.39
N ILE A 147 3.86 -1.81 0.15
CA ILE A 147 2.43 -1.84 -0.16
C ILE A 147 1.66 -1.02 0.86
N ILE A 148 0.89 -0.04 0.39
CA ILE A 148 0.14 0.90 1.25
C ILE A 148 -0.84 0.17 2.16
N GLU A 149 -1.59 -0.80 1.64
CA GLU A 149 -2.58 -1.53 2.44
C GLU A 149 -1.96 -2.27 3.63
N SER A 150 -0.68 -2.70 3.55
CA SER A 150 0.02 -3.38 4.65
C SER A 150 0.14 -2.52 5.91
N TRP A 151 -0.02 -1.20 5.78
CA TRP A 151 0.05 -0.23 6.87
C TRP A 151 -1.28 0.02 7.59
N TYR A 152 -2.38 -0.64 7.19
CA TYR A 152 -3.70 -0.42 7.80
C TYR A 152 -3.71 -0.61 9.33
N PHE A 153 -3.23 -1.76 9.81
CA PHE A 153 -3.15 -2.05 11.26
C PHE A 153 -2.03 -1.29 11.99
N PRO A 154 -0.84 -1.09 11.39
CA PRO A 154 0.19 -0.20 11.95
C PRO A 154 -0.30 1.23 12.17
N VAL A 155 -1.06 1.79 11.22
CA VAL A 155 -1.69 3.12 11.35
C VAL A 155 -2.75 3.11 12.45
N MET A 156 -3.58 2.08 12.55
CA MET A 156 -4.52 1.92 13.67
C MET A 156 -3.75 1.92 15.01
N ALA A 157 -2.66 1.17 15.09
CA ALA A 157 -1.85 1.04 16.29
C ALA A 157 -1.09 2.32 16.67
N TYR A 158 -0.77 3.18 15.70
CA TYR A 158 -0.16 4.49 15.94
C TYR A 158 -1.06 5.37 16.82
N ASN A 159 -2.37 5.39 16.54
CA ASN A 159 -3.35 6.07 17.39
C ASN A 159 -3.76 5.21 18.61
N GLY A 160 -3.90 3.91 18.40
CA GLY A 160 -4.18 2.91 19.43
C GLY A 160 -5.15 1.83 18.95
N ILE A 161 -4.90 0.58 19.33
CA ILE A 161 -5.78 -0.56 19.04
C ILE A 161 -7.00 -0.62 19.98
N LYS A 162 -7.72 0.50 20.12
CA LYS A 162 -8.84 0.68 21.04
C LYS A 162 -10.19 0.41 20.35
N PRO A 163 -11.27 0.09 21.10
CA PRO A 163 -12.61 -0.15 20.56
C PRO A 163 -13.10 0.89 19.56
N ALA A 164 -12.82 2.18 19.81
CA ALA A 164 -13.18 3.28 18.92
C ALA A 164 -12.57 3.16 17.50
N ASN A 165 -11.45 2.46 17.37
CA ASN A 165 -10.75 2.23 16.12
C ASN A 165 -11.04 0.84 15.50
N SER A 166 -11.98 0.07 16.05
CA SER A 166 -12.44 -1.17 15.41
C SER A 166 -12.90 -0.86 13.98
N PRO A 167 -12.45 -1.61 12.95
CA PRO A 167 -12.83 -1.36 11.55
C PRO A 167 -14.32 -1.49 11.26
N VAL A 168 -15.05 -2.24 12.09
CA VAL A 168 -16.49 -2.44 12.00
C VAL A 168 -17.14 -2.29 13.37
N TYR A 169 -18.37 -1.79 13.39
CA TYR A 169 -19.14 -1.69 14.64
C TYR A 169 -19.61 -3.08 15.08
N LYS A 170 -19.43 -3.39 16.37
CA LYS A 170 -19.90 -4.65 16.96
C LYS A 170 -21.41 -4.85 16.87
N SER A 171 -22.19 -3.77 16.97
CA SER A 171 -23.65 -3.83 17.04
C SER A 171 -24.34 -4.25 15.74
N ASN A 172 -23.75 -3.91 14.58
CA ASN A 172 -24.39 -4.09 13.28
C ASN A 172 -23.45 -4.59 12.17
N GLY A 173 -22.14 -4.73 12.44
CA GLY A 173 -21.14 -5.17 11.48
C GLY A 173 -20.85 -4.18 10.36
N LEU A 174 -21.39 -2.96 10.39
CA LEU A 174 -21.12 -1.94 9.39
C LEU A 174 -19.71 -1.36 9.57
N ASN A 175 -19.10 -0.91 8.47
CA ASN A 175 -17.81 -0.25 8.49
C ASN A 175 -17.83 0.99 9.38
N ASN A 176 -16.83 1.11 10.25
CA ASN A 176 -16.61 2.27 11.09
C ASN A 176 -15.72 3.28 10.35
N THR A 177 -16.32 4.05 9.43
CA THR A 177 -15.59 5.08 8.66
C THR A 177 -14.99 6.18 9.53
N GLU A 178 -15.39 6.26 10.79
CA GLU A 178 -14.88 7.22 11.76
C GLU A 178 -13.60 6.78 12.47
N ALA A 179 -13.22 5.49 12.35
CA ALA A 179 -11.99 4.96 12.91
C ALA A 179 -10.76 5.70 12.37
N TYR A 180 -9.73 5.82 13.20
CA TYR A 180 -8.54 6.60 12.86
C TYR A 180 -7.90 6.18 11.53
N GLN A 181 -7.66 4.89 11.35
CA GLN A 181 -7.03 4.35 10.14
C GLN A 181 -7.90 4.49 8.89
N GLU A 182 -9.23 4.47 9.02
CA GLU A 182 -10.15 4.72 7.90
C GLU A 182 -10.02 6.17 7.42
N LYS A 183 -9.93 7.12 8.35
CA LYS A 183 -9.69 8.54 8.03
C LYS A 183 -8.32 8.74 7.38
N VAL A 184 -7.26 8.14 7.90
CA VAL A 184 -5.91 8.20 7.29
C VAL A 184 -5.95 7.65 5.86
N PHE A 185 -6.54 6.48 5.63
CA PHE A 185 -6.63 5.91 4.28
C PHE A 185 -7.49 6.76 3.35
N SER A 186 -8.52 7.44 3.86
CA SER A 186 -9.28 8.42 3.07
C SER A 186 -8.44 9.64 2.64
N PHE A 187 -7.50 10.10 3.47
CA PHE A 187 -6.56 11.15 3.09
C PHE A 187 -5.56 10.67 2.02
N ILE A 188 -5.14 9.40 2.06
CA ILE A 188 -4.31 8.84 0.97
C ILE A 188 -5.08 8.93 -0.37
N GLU A 189 -6.31 8.44 -0.40
CA GLU A 189 -7.13 8.50 -1.62
C GLU A 189 -7.37 9.93 -2.08
N LYS A 190 -7.68 10.83 -1.16
CA LYS A 190 -8.01 12.22 -1.46
C LYS A 190 -6.80 13.03 -1.90
N ASP A 191 -5.71 12.99 -1.14
CA ASP A 191 -4.63 13.97 -1.25
C ASP A 191 -3.42 13.42 -2.02
N SER A 192 -3.12 12.12 -1.89
CA SER A 192 -2.06 11.46 -2.67
C SER A 192 -2.55 10.98 -4.04
N TYR A 193 -3.82 10.56 -4.14
CA TYR A 193 -4.41 10.07 -5.38
C TYR A 193 -5.47 10.99 -5.99
N LEU A 194 -5.80 12.14 -5.40
CA LEU A 194 -6.77 13.08 -5.96
C LEU A 194 -8.13 12.43 -6.26
N ASN A 195 -8.53 11.45 -5.45
CA ASN A 195 -9.69 10.57 -5.61
C ASN A 195 -9.70 9.72 -6.90
N ASN A 196 -8.60 9.68 -7.64
CA ASN A 196 -8.48 8.93 -8.90
C ASN A 196 -8.27 7.42 -8.68
N SER A 197 -7.60 7.04 -7.59
CA SER A 197 -7.41 5.64 -7.19
C SER A 197 -8.09 5.37 -5.86
N LYS A 198 -8.79 4.23 -5.77
CA LYS A 198 -9.40 3.74 -4.54
C LYS A 198 -8.59 2.56 -4.02
N LEU A 199 -8.19 2.65 -2.77
CA LEU A 199 -7.42 1.60 -2.10
C LEU A 199 -8.32 0.37 -1.89
N VAL A 200 -7.71 -0.80 -1.81
CA VAL A 200 -8.49 -2.03 -1.67
C VAL A 200 -9.12 -2.07 -0.28
N LYS A 201 -10.45 -2.21 -0.24
CA LYS A 201 -11.18 -2.38 1.02
C LYS A 201 -11.01 -3.79 1.55
N LEU A 202 -10.66 -3.90 2.83
CA LEU A 202 -10.59 -5.16 3.55
C LEU A 202 -12.00 -5.58 3.98
N ASP A 203 -12.36 -6.84 3.69
CA ASP A 203 -13.64 -7.43 4.09
C ASP A 203 -13.55 -7.91 5.54
N PHE A 204 -13.74 -6.96 6.45
CA PHE A 204 -13.71 -7.18 7.89
C PHE A 204 -15.04 -7.70 8.41
N ARG A 205 -14.98 -8.60 9.39
CA ARG A 205 -16.17 -9.08 10.10
C ARG A 205 -16.07 -8.72 11.58
N SER A 206 -17.21 -8.49 12.22
CA SER A 206 -17.23 -8.11 13.63
C SER A 206 -16.67 -9.21 14.53
N GLU A 207 -16.68 -10.47 14.10
CA GLU A 207 -16.09 -11.61 14.81
C GLU A 207 -14.55 -11.63 14.74
N ASP A 208 -13.94 -10.87 13.82
CA ASP A 208 -12.48 -10.78 13.72
C ASP A 208 -11.86 -10.01 14.91
N PHE A 209 -12.66 -9.22 15.62
CA PHE A 209 -12.24 -8.33 16.70
C PHE A 209 -13.01 -8.67 17.97
N GLU A 210 -12.35 -8.88 19.11
CA GLU A 210 -13.01 -9.05 20.41
C GLU A 210 -12.67 -7.87 21.30
N TYR A 211 -13.70 -7.21 21.82
CA TYR A 211 -13.60 -6.09 22.75
C TYR A 211 -14.97 -5.77 23.34
N ASP A 212 -14.97 -5.09 24.49
CA ASP A 212 -16.15 -4.44 25.06
C ASP A 212 -16.23 -2.99 24.52
N THR A 213 -17.39 -2.63 23.97
CA THR A 213 -17.64 -1.30 23.37
C THR A 213 -17.52 -0.15 24.36
N SER A 214 -17.67 -0.41 25.66
CA SER A 214 -17.58 0.58 26.74
C SER A 214 -16.19 0.66 27.38
N SER A 215 -15.28 -0.24 27.00
CA SER A 215 -13.96 -0.37 27.62
C SER A 215 -12.90 0.50 26.94
N THR A 216 -11.87 0.85 27.72
CA THR A 216 -10.63 1.46 27.23
C THR A 216 -9.53 0.43 26.96
N GLU A 217 -9.79 -0.85 27.18
CA GLU A 217 -8.84 -1.93 26.91
C GLU A 217 -8.55 -2.09 25.43
N ASN A 218 -7.45 -2.78 25.11
CA ASN A 218 -7.10 -3.05 23.71
C ASN A 218 -8.02 -4.09 23.08
N ILE A 219 -8.26 -3.95 21.77
CA ILE A 219 -8.92 -4.95 20.95
C ILE A 219 -8.07 -6.21 20.90
N VAL A 220 -8.70 -7.36 21.10
CA VAL A 220 -8.12 -8.68 20.83
C VAL A 220 -8.44 -9.07 19.39
N PHE A 221 -7.43 -9.13 18.53
CA PHE A 221 -7.61 -9.59 17.14
C PHE A 221 -7.71 -11.11 17.07
N LYS A 222 -8.89 -11.64 16.73
CA LYS A 222 -9.16 -13.07 16.53
C LYS A 222 -8.63 -13.57 15.19
N LYS A 223 -8.67 -12.73 14.16
CA LYS A 223 -8.07 -13.01 12.85
C LYS A 223 -6.74 -12.27 12.72
N LYS A 224 -5.66 -13.02 12.49
CA LYS A 224 -4.29 -12.48 12.43
C LYS A 224 -3.75 -12.28 11.02
N GLU A 225 -4.43 -12.80 10.00
CA GLU A 225 -4.00 -12.68 8.60
C GLU A 225 -5.19 -12.40 7.69
N TYR A 226 -5.03 -11.42 6.79
CA TYR A 226 -6.00 -11.05 5.76
C TYR A 226 -5.41 -11.27 4.38
N THR A 227 -6.26 -11.61 3.41
CA THR A 227 -5.88 -11.81 2.00
C THR A 227 -6.71 -10.89 1.11
N PHE A 228 -6.10 -10.33 0.07
CA PHE A 228 -6.81 -9.56 -0.93
C PHE A 228 -7.20 -10.38 -2.15
N THR A 229 -8.33 -10.00 -2.76
CA THR A 229 -8.82 -10.53 -4.04
C THR A 229 -8.49 -9.61 -5.21
N SER A 230 -8.07 -8.38 -4.93
CA SER A 230 -7.71 -7.34 -5.90
C SER A 230 -6.24 -6.93 -5.77
N PRO A 231 -5.61 -6.40 -6.83
CA PRO A 231 -4.25 -5.87 -6.75
C PRO A 231 -4.14 -4.75 -5.71
N MET A 232 -3.16 -4.86 -4.84
CA MET A 232 -2.82 -3.82 -3.85
C MET A 232 -1.99 -2.70 -4.49
N HIS A 233 -1.82 -1.60 -3.75
CA HIS A 233 -1.16 -0.40 -4.25
C HIS A 233 0.26 -0.30 -3.67
N ALA A 234 1.25 -0.54 -4.52
CA ALA A 234 2.62 -0.14 -4.24
C ALA A 234 2.74 1.38 -4.29
N SER A 235 3.60 1.95 -3.44
CA SER A 235 3.86 3.39 -3.42
C SER A 235 4.32 3.91 -4.78
N SER A 236 3.84 5.10 -5.13
CA SER A 236 4.21 5.83 -6.36
C SER A 236 5.58 6.52 -6.26
N TYR A 237 6.28 6.43 -5.12
CA TYR A 237 7.53 7.14 -4.85
C TYR A 237 8.80 6.33 -5.17
N HIS A 238 8.65 5.07 -5.60
CA HIS A 238 9.76 4.17 -5.92
C HIS A 238 10.04 4.02 -7.41
N PHE A 239 9.47 4.89 -8.26
CA PHE A 239 9.76 4.83 -9.70
C PHE A 239 11.19 5.29 -9.99
N GLN A 240 11.86 4.54 -10.85
CA GLN A 240 13.22 4.81 -11.29
C GLN A 240 13.24 5.21 -12.77
N LYS A 241 14.31 5.91 -13.18
CA LYS A 241 14.53 6.24 -14.58
C LYS A 241 14.49 4.96 -15.44
N GLY A 242 13.71 4.99 -16.50
CA GLY A 242 13.48 3.84 -17.39
C GLY A 242 12.25 3.02 -17.04
N ASP A 243 11.68 3.16 -15.84
CA ASP A 243 10.42 2.51 -15.49
C ASP A 243 9.31 2.93 -16.46
N LYS A 244 8.48 1.95 -16.84
CA LYS A 244 7.25 2.20 -17.58
C LYS A 244 6.10 2.35 -16.60
N VAL A 245 5.32 3.40 -16.79
CA VAL A 245 4.08 3.66 -16.04
C VAL A 245 2.92 3.87 -17.00
N SER A 246 1.71 3.60 -16.52
CA SER A 246 0.48 3.81 -17.28
C SER A 246 -0.34 4.93 -16.66
N VAL A 247 -0.86 5.82 -17.50
CA VAL A 247 -1.80 6.87 -17.09
C VAL A 247 -3.11 6.23 -16.59
N ALA A 248 -3.56 6.63 -15.41
CA ALA A 248 -4.66 5.98 -14.69
C ALA A 248 -6.07 6.34 -15.21
N GLN A 249 -6.24 7.49 -15.85
CA GLN A 249 -7.53 7.96 -16.39
C GLN A 249 -7.37 8.83 -17.63
N ASP A 250 -8.48 9.21 -18.26
CA ASP A 250 -8.49 10.12 -19.41
C ASP A 250 -8.27 11.58 -18.99
N ASN A 251 -7.85 12.40 -19.95
CA ASN A 251 -7.64 13.84 -19.79
C ASN A 251 -6.61 14.24 -18.71
N VAL A 252 -5.66 13.35 -18.40
CA VAL A 252 -4.57 13.66 -17.45
C VAL A 252 -3.62 14.67 -18.08
N ARG A 253 -3.28 15.72 -17.34
CA ARG A 253 -2.43 16.81 -17.84
C ARG A 253 -0.95 16.47 -17.68
N LEU A 254 -0.25 16.29 -18.80
CA LEU A 254 1.20 16.33 -18.88
C LEU A 254 1.65 17.80 -18.91
N ARG A 255 2.39 18.22 -17.89
CA ARG A 255 2.75 19.61 -17.63
C ARG A 255 4.13 19.97 -18.18
N SER A 256 4.33 21.22 -18.58
CA SER A 256 5.64 21.70 -19.04
C SER A 256 6.63 21.96 -17.90
N GLN A 257 6.12 22.15 -16.67
CA GLN A 257 6.89 22.36 -15.44
C GLN A 257 6.24 21.56 -14.30
N PRO A 258 6.94 21.28 -13.18
CA PRO A 258 6.36 20.61 -12.02
C PRO A 258 5.42 21.54 -11.23
N SER A 259 4.34 21.97 -11.87
CA SER A 259 3.34 22.84 -11.28
C SER A 259 1.99 22.74 -12.01
N THR A 260 0.90 22.81 -11.25
CA THR A 260 -0.48 22.76 -11.78
C THR A 260 -0.89 24.01 -12.57
N SER A 261 -0.15 25.11 -12.46
CA SER A 261 -0.38 26.36 -13.20
C SER A 261 0.33 26.40 -14.55
N SER A 262 1.26 25.48 -14.81
CA SER A 262 2.04 25.46 -16.05
C SER A 262 1.23 24.99 -17.27
N ALA A 263 1.72 25.30 -18.47
CA ALA A 263 1.13 24.83 -19.71
C ALA A 263 1.04 23.29 -19.74
N SER A 264 0.04 22.75 -20.43
CA SER A 264 -0.23 21.31 -20.42
C SER A 264 -0.77 20.78 -21.73
N THR A 265 -0.47 19.52 -22.02
CA THR A 265 -1.23 18.69 -22.97
C THR A 265 -1.95 17.57 -22.23
N THR A 266 -3.03 17.04 -22.79
CA THR A 266 -3.80 15.95 -22.19
C THR A 266 -3.35 14.59 -22.71
N LEU A 267 -3.36 13.60 -21.83
CA LEU A 267 -3.08 12.20 -22.12
C LEU A 267 -4.33 11.36 -21.83
N GLY A 268 -4.56 10.35 -22.66
CA GLY A 268 -5.62 9.37 -22.46
C GLY A 268 -5.24 8.29 -21.45
N LYS A 269 -6.25 7.60 -20.93
CA LYS A 269 -6.06 6.44 -20.05
C LYS A 269 -5.20 5.37 -20.72
N ASN A 270 -4.38 4.67 -19.93
CA ASN A 270 -3.45 3.63 -20.38
C ASN A 270 -2.32 4.12 -21.31
N THR A 271 -2.20 5.43 -21.56
CA THR A 271 -1.01 5.98 -22.23
C THR A 271 0.24 5.55 -21.45
N THR A 272 1.21 4.98 -22.18
CA THR A 272 2.45 4.50 -21.57
C THR A 272 3.48 5.61 -21.56
N LEU A 273 4.02 5.87 -20.37
CA LEU A 273 5.05 6.85 -20.10
C LEU A 273 6.31 6.14 -19.61
N ILE A 274 7.46 6.74 -19.91
CA ILE A 274 8.77 6.31 -19.42
C ILE A 274 9.27 7.39 -18.47
N ILE A 275 9.65 6.98 -17.27
CA ILE A 275 10.22 7.84 -16.23
C ILE A 275 11.63 8.27 -16.67
N GLU A 276 11.90 9.57 -16.70
CA GLU A 276 13.17 10.13 -17.20
C GLU A 276 14.13 10.56 -16.09
N GLY A 277 13.67 10.59 -14.83
CA GLY A 277 14.46 11.02 -13.67
C GLY A 277 13.70 10.84 -12.36
N THR A 278 14.31 11.30 -11.27
CA THR A 278 13.69 11.33 -9.94
C THR A 278 12.52 12.31 -9.92
N PHE A 279 11.60 12.11 -8.99
CA PHE A 279 10.50 13.06 -8.81
C PHE A 279 10.98 14.42 -8.31
N LEU A 280 10.16 15.44 -8.55
CA LEU A 280 10.31 16.80 -8.07
C LEU A 280 9.07 17.20 -7.26
N TYR A 281 9.22 18.16 -6.36
CA TYR A 281 8.10 18.77 -5.65
C TYR A 281 7.46 19.88 -6.49
N ASP A 282 6.32 20.40 -6.03
CA ASP A 282 5.67 21.52 -6.72
C ASP A 282 6.57 22.76 -6.68
N GLN A 283 6.75 23.41 -7.82
CA GLN A 283 7.55 24.63 -7.93
C GLN A 283 6.96 25.77 -7.08
N SER A 284 5.64 25.79 -6.87
CA SER A 284 5.01 26.75 -5.98
C SER A 284 5.16 26.30 -4.53
N LEU A 285 5.91 27.07 -3.73
CA LEU A 285 6.13 26.81 -2.30
C LEU A 285 4.83 26.81 -1.47
N THR A 286 3.79 27.48 -1.95
CA THR A 286 2.47 27.57 -1.31
C THR A 286 1.47 26.54 -1.83
N SER A 287 1.85 25.74 -2.83
CA SER A 287 1.03 24.63 -3.30
C SER A 287 0.75 23.66 -2.17
N ILE A 288 -0.51 23.26 -2.03
CA ILE A 288 -0.96 22.25 -1.05
C ILE A 288 -0.99 20.83 -1.65
N ASN A 289 -0.43 20.64 -2.84
CA ASN A 289 -0.34 19.32 -3.47
C ASN A 289 0.60 18.43 -2.66
N GLN A 290 0.15 17.22 -2.31
CA GLN A 290 0.96 16.24 -1.59
C GLN A 290 1.72 15.28 -2.52
N PHE A 291 1.18 15.05 -3.72
CA PHE A 291 1.84 14.27 -4.76
C PHE A 291 3.12 14.94 -5.25
N VAL A 292 3.93 14.18 -6.00
CA VAL A 292 5.16 14.67 -6.62
C VAL A 292 5.06 14.61 -8.15
N TRP A 293 5.96 15.31 -8.82
CA TRP A 293 6.03 15.40 -10.27
C TRP A 293 7.16 14.53 -10.81
N TYR A 294 6.83 13.55 -11.64
CA TYR A 294 7.83 12.78 -12.36
C TYR A 294 8.11 13.41 -13.72
N PRO A 295 9.39 13.68 -14.07
CA PRO A 295 9.76 13.93 -15.46
C PRO A 295 9.56 12.64 -16.27
N VAL A 296 8.83 12.75 -17.37
CA VAL A 296 8.45 11.62 -18.22
C VAL A 296 8.48 11.98 -19.69
N ARG A 297 8.52 10.93 -20.52
CA ARG A 297 8.21 11.02 -21.94
C ARG A 297 7.24 9.94 -22.38
N THR A 298 6.49 10.20 -23.44
CA THR A 298 5.69 9.16 -24.11
C THR A 298 6.59 8.15 -24.81
N GLU A 299 6.10 6.92 -24.99
CA GLU A 299 6.87 5.85 -25.62
C GLU A 299 7.26 6.17 -27.07
N ASP A 300 6.39 6.90 -27.79
CA ASP A 300 6.65 7.43 -29.14
C ASP A 300 7.59 8.65 -29.18
N LYS A 301 8.04 9.12 -28.00
CA LYS A 301 8.94 10.26 -27.80
C LYS A 301 8.41 11.62 -28.27
N LYS A 302 7.12 11.74 -28.62
CA LYS A 302 6.53 12.99 -29.11
C LYS A 302 6.27 14.01 -28.00
N HIS A 303 6.01 13.54 -26.78
CA HIS A 303 5.72 14.40 -25.65
C HIS A 303 6.67 14.13 -24.50
N VAL A 304 7.20 15.21 -23.94
CA VAL A 304 8.06 15.24 -22.75
C VAL A 304 7.47 16.26 -21.79
N GLY A 305 7.48 15.96 -20.50
CA GLY A 305 6.98 16.88 -19.48
C GLY A 305 6.97 16.26 -18.10
N PHE A 306 6.14 16.81 -17.22
CA PHE A 306 5.98 16.40 -15.84
C PHE A 306 4.58 15.84 -15.62
N ILE A 307 4.50 14.67 -15.00
CA ILE A 307 3.25 14.01 -14.65
C ILE A 307 3.14 13.88 -13.13
N SER A 308 1.95 14.14 -12.59
CA SER A 308 1.70 13.95 -11.16
C SER A 308 1.68 12.45 -10.82
N SER A 309 2.33 12.08 -9.71
CA SER A 309 2.34 10.70 -9.19
C SER A 309 0.93 10.17 -8.88
N ALA A 310 -0.05 11.07 -8.65
CA ALA A 310 -1.46 10.71 -8.41
C ALA A 310 -2.14 10.04 -9.62
N TYR A 311 -1.60 10.19 -10.82
CA TYR A 311 -2.23 9.75 -12.07
C TYR A 311 -1.45 8.65 -12.81
N ILE A 312 -0.43 8.08 -12.20
CA ILE A 312 0.39 7.03 -12.82
C ILE A 312 0.47 5.79 -11.94
N ASN A 313 0.38 4.63 -12.58
CA ASN A 313 0.56 3.33 -11.93
C ASN A 313 1.75 2.61 -12.55
N LYS A 314 2.47 1.80 -11.75
CA LYS A 314 3.55 0.95 -12.28
C LYS A 314 2.98 0.06 -13.38
N LYS A 315 3.55 0.14 -14.58
CA LYS A 315 3.24 -0.81 -15.64
C LYS A 315 4.11 -2.02 -15.42
N THR A 316 3.62 -2.98 -14.64
CA THR A 316 4.28 -4.29 -14.58
C THR A 316 4.19 -4.93 -15.96
N ASN A 317 5.27 -5.55 -16.42
CA ASN A 317 5.22 -6.49 -17.54
C ASN A 317 4.49 -7.76 -17.09
N THR A 318 3.25 -7.61 -16.63
CA THR A 318 2.37 -8.74 -16.39
C THR A 318 1.92 -9.19 -17.76
N GLN A 319 2.60 -10.22 -18.28
CA GLN A 319 1.94 -11.16 -19.16
C GLN A 319 0.58 -11.47 -18.53
N PRO A 320 -0.53 -11.38 -19.27
CA PRO A 320 -1.86 -11.58 -18.70
C PRO A 320 -1.84 -12.88 -17.90
N VAL A 321 -2.22 -12.82 -16.61
CA VAL A 321 -2.22 -13.99 -15.71
C VAL A 321 -2.88 -15.12 -16.47
N LYS A 322 -2.10 -16.15 -16.80
CA LYS A 322 -2.52 -17.21 -17.70
C LYS A 322 -3.68 -17.92 -17.03
N LYS A 323 -4.91 -17.63 -17.47
CA LYS A 323 -6.12 -18.26 -16.94
C LYS A 323 -5.94 -19.78 -17.01
N VAL A 324 -5.96 -20.42 -15.85
CA VAL A 324 -5.85 -21.89 -15.76
C VAL A 324 -7.20 -22.47 -16.17
N MET A 325 -7.38 -22.73 -17.46
CA MET A 325 -8.64 -23.29 -17.96
C MET A 325 -8.79 -24.77 -17.59
N TRP A 326 -9.99 -25.16 -17.14
CA TRP A 326 -10.40 -26.54 -16.92
C TRP A 326 -11.71 -26.82 -17.65
N GLY A 327 -11.58 -27.41 -18.84
CA GLY A 327 -12.66 -27.45 -19.82
C GLY A 327 -13.00 -26.03 -20.31
N LYS A 328 -14.28 -25.69 -20.32
CA LYS A 328 -14.82 -24.38 -20.72
C LYS A 328 -14.84 -23.37 -19.57
N THR A 329 -14.49 -23.79 -18.35
CA THR A 329 -14.46 -22.91 -17.17
C THR A 329 -13.03 -22.61 -16.75
N GLU A 330 -12.76 -21.38 -16.30
CA GLU A 330 -11.49 -21.06 -15.62
C GLU A 330 -11.48 -21.72 -14.23
N LEU A 331 -10.44 -22.45 -13.86
CA LEU A 331 -10.28 -23.01 -12.53
C LEU A 331 -10.02 -21.87 -11.53
N LYS A 332 -10.76 -21.83 -10.42
CA LYS A 332 -10.63 -20.79 -9.38
C LYS A 332 -10.23 -21.39 -8.03
N LEU A 333 -9.53 -20.62 -7.21
CA LEU A 333 -9.25 -21.01 -5.82
C LEU A 333 -10.57 -21.18 -5.05
N GLY A 334 -10.67 -22.23 -4.23
CA GLY A 334 -11.91 -22.58 -3.51
C GLY A 334 -12.93 -23.39 -4.33
N GLN A 335 -12.67 -23.64 -5.63
CA GLN A 335 -13.45 -24.61 -6.41
C GLN A 335 -13.08 -26.04 -5.97
N ILE A 336 -14.08 -26.83 -5.58
CA ILE A 336 -13.90 -28.23 -5.17
C ILE A 336 -14.07 -29.22 -6.34
N GLY A 337 -14.70 -28.78 -7.43
CA GLY A 337 -14.91 -29.62 -8.61
C GLY A 337 -15.58 -28.88 -9.76
N LYS A 338 -15.97 -29.63 -10.80
CA LYS A 338 -16.69 -29.15 -11.97
C LYS A 338 -17.82 -30.11 -12.31
N VAL A 339 -18.97 -29.58 -12.69
CA VAL A 339 -20.08 -30.34 -13.27
C VAL A 339 -20.14 -30.09 -14.77
N THR A 340 -20.21 -31.16 -15.55
CA THR A 340 -20.51 -31.13 -16.99
C THR A 340 -21.91 -31.70 -17.20
N ILE A 341 -22.77 -30.98 -17.94
CA ILE A 341 -24.13 -31.41 -18.24
C ILE A 341 -24.12 -32.41 -19.39
N LEU A 342 -24.52 -33.65 -19.15
CA LEU A 342 -24.55 -34.74 -20.14
C LEU A 342 -25.88 -34.79 -20.91
N SER A 343 -26.97 -34.36 -20.28
CA SER A 343 -28.31 -34.21 -20.85
C SER A 343 -29.03 -33.06 -20.14
N ASN A 344 -30.04 -32.45 -20.78
CA ASN A 344 -30.71 -31.28 -20.21
C ASN A 344 -31.20 -31.56 -18.79
N THR A 345 -30.92 -30.64 -17.89
CA THR A 345 -31.28 -30.73 -16.48
C THR A 345 -31.66 -29.34 -15.97
N ASN A 346 -31.95 -29.20 -14.68
CA ASN A 346 -32.37 -27.93 -14.09
C ASN A 346 -31.31 -27.41 -13.13
N LEU A 347 -31.11 -26.09 -13.19
CA LEU A 347 -30.49 -25.33 -12.12
C LEU A 347 -31.57 -25.04 -11.10
N VAL A 348 -31.31 -25.34 -9.84
CA VAL A 348 -32.30 -25.20 -8.76
C VAL A 348 -31.78 -24.33 -7.63
N LYS A 349 -32.68 -23.75 -6.85
CA LYS A 349 -32.41 -23.22 -5.51
C LYS A 349 -33.09 -24.11 -4.47
N MET A 350 -32.57 -24.08 -3.26
CA MET A 350 -33.14 -24.78 -2.12
C MET A 350 -33.84 -23.75 -1.23
N ASP A 351 -35.13 -23.96 -1.00
CA ASP A 351 -35.93 -23.12 -0.11
C ASP A 351 -35.72 -23.49 1.36
N SER A 352 -36.18 -22.64 2.27
CA SER A 352 -36.03 -22.84 3.72
C SER A 352 -36.68 -24.13 4.23
N ASN A 353 -37.72 -24.61 3.55
CA ASN A 353 -38.40 -25.88 3.83
C ASN A 353 -37.67 -27.11 3.24
N GLY A 354 -36.53 -26.93 2.57
CA GLY A 354 -35.74 -28.00 1.95
C GLY A 354 -36.19 -28.43 0.55
N SER A 355 -37.28 -27.86 0.03
CA SER A 355 -37.76 -28.11 -1.34
C SER A 355 -36.88 -27.41 -2.38
N LEU A 356 -36.96 -27.88 -3.63
CA LEU A 356 -36.17 -27.37 -4.74
C LEU A 356 -37.04 -26.59 -5.73
N THR A 357 -36.67 -25.34 -5.99
CA THR A 357 -37.29 -24.49 -7.01
C THR A 357 -36.40 -24.39 -8.24
N THR A 358 -36.97 -24.60 -9.43
CA THR A 358 -36.23 -24.51 -10.69
C THR A 358 -35.98 -23.04 -11.04
N VAL A 359 -34.71 -22.67 -11.22
CA VAL A 359 -34.27 -21.34 -11.68
C VAL A 359 -34.32 -21.27 -13.21
N ARG A 360 -33.71 -22.25 -13.87
CA ARG A 360 -33.70 -22.39 -15.34
C ARG A 360 -33.25 -23.77 -15.77
N THR A 361 -33.54 -24.14 -17.01
CA THR A 361 -32.94 -25.32 -17.64
C THR A 361 -31.48 -25.07 -18.02
N LEU A 362 -30.67 -26.11 -17.81
CA LEU A 362 -29.28 -26.24 -18.23
C LEU A 362 -29.20 -27.18 -19.43
N LYS A 363 -28.44 -26.79 -20.44
CA LYS A 363 -28.32 -27.52 -21.70
C LYS A 363 -27.13 -28.49 -21.67
N LYS A 364 -27.27 -29.61 -22.39
CA LYS A 364 -26.16 -30.54 -22.64
C LYS A 364 -24.91 -29.79 -23.12
N GLY A 365 -23.77 -30.11 -22.52
CA GLY A 365 -22.45 -29.55 -22.85
C GLY A 365 -22.09 -28.25 -22.14
N GLU A 366 -22.99 -27.70 -21.30
CA GLU A 366 -22.64 -26.64 -20.35
C GLU A 366 -21.76 -27.21 -19.23
N GLU A 367 -20.89 -26.35 -18.69
CA GLU A 367 -19.98 -26.69 -17.59
C GLU A 367 -20.07 -25.64 -16.48
N TYR A 368 -20.04 -26.11 -15.22
CA TYR A 368 -20.19 -25.27 -14.04
C TYR A 368 -19.14 -25.62 -13.00
N ARG A 369 -18.57 -24.59 -12.37
CA ARG A 369 -17.71 -24.76 -11.20
C ARG A 369 -18.54 -25.18 -10.01
N VAL A 370 -17.98 -26.03 -9.16
CA VAL A 370 -18.60 -26.46 -7.90
C VAL A 370 -17.76 -25.96 -6.74
N TYR A 371 -18.40 -25.34 -5.76
CA TYR A 371 -17.77 -24.75 -4.58
C TYR A 371 -18.12 -25.49 -3.29
N ASN A 372 -19.25 -26.18 -3.26
CA ASN A 372 -19.67 -27.00 -2.13
C ASN A 372 -20.57 -28.16 -2.57
N TYR A 373 -20.79 -29.11 -1.67
CA TYR A 373 -21.71 -30.23 -1.87
C TYR A 373 -22.64 -30.34 -0.65
N LYS A 374 -23.92 -30.61 -0.90
CA LYS A 374 -24.91 -30.95 0.14
C LYS A 374 -25.48 -32.33 -0.12
N SER A 375 -25.70 -33.12 0.93
CA SER A 375 -26.27 -34.47 0.84
C SER A 375 -27.80 -34.50 0.69
N ASN A 376 -28.48 -33.37 0.93
CA ASN A 376 -29.93 -33.24 0.76
C ASN A 376 -30.38 -33.61 -0.67
N ASN A 377 -31.62 -34.09 -0.79
CA ASN A 377 -32.25 -34.38 -2.08
C ASN A 377 -31.40 -35.30 -2.99
N GLY A 378 -30.71 -36.29 -2.41
CA GLY A 378 -29.86 -37.23 -3.16
C GLY A 378 -28.52 -36.66 -3.64
N GLY A 379 -28.18 -35.43 -3.25
CA GLY A 379 -26.91 -34.77 -3.56
C GLY A 379 -27.09 -33.52 -4.41
N LEU A 380 -26.45 -32.42 -3.99
CA LEU A 380 -26.52 -31.12 -4.65
C LEU A 380 -25.13 -30.50 -4.75
N TYR A 381 -24.72 -30.16 -5.98
CA TYR A 381 -23.47 -29.46 -6.25
C TYR A 381 -23.74 -27.96 -6.31
N GLY A 382 -23.17 -27.19 -5.38
CA GLY A 382 -23.35 -25.74 -5.33
C GLY A 382 -22.47 -25.02 -6.34
N VAL A 383 -23.10 -24.27 -7.25
CA VAL A 383 -22.42 -23.61 -8.39
C VAL A 383 -22.30 -22.08 -8.25
N GLY A 384 -22.58 -21.56 -7.05
CA GLY A 384 -22.54 -20.14 -6.72
C GLY A 384 -23.92 -19.48 -6.67
N GLY A 385 -24.02 -18.30 -6.03
CA GLY A 385 -25.27 -17.53 -5.96
C GLY A 385 -26.44 -18.27 -5.31
N GLY A 386 -26.17 -19.20 -4.39
CA GLY A 386 -27.17 -20.06 -3.75
C GLY A 386 -27.83 -21.09 -4.68
N SER A 387 -27.30 -21.29 -5.89
CA SER A 387 -27.86 -22.23 -6.88
C SER A 387 -27.12 -23.56 -6.87
N TYR A 388 -27.83 -24.62 -7.20
CA TYR A 388 -27.36 -26.01 -7.16
C TYR A 388 -27.74 -26.76 -8.42
N ILE A 389 -26.97 -27.80 -8.71
CA ILE A 389 -27.30 -28.83 -9.71
C ILE A 389 -27.42 -30.16 -8.97
N GLN A 390 -28.55 -30.83 -9.14
CA GLN A 390 -28.82 -32.10 -8.45
C GLN A 390 -28.02 -33.25 -9.05
N LYS A 391 -27.46 -34.08 -8.17
CA LYS A 391 -26.71 -35.28 -8.54
C LYS A 391 -27.63 -36.26 -9.25
N SER A 392 -27.27 -36.63 -10.47
CA SER A 392 -28.02 -37.57 -11.31
C SER A 392 -27.12 -38.11 -12.41
N SER A 393 -27.62 -39.07 -13.19
CA SER A 393 -26.98 -39.57 -14.42
C SER A 393 -26.89 -38.53 -15.54
N ASN A 394 -27.62 -37.41 -15.42
CA ASN A 394 -27.64 -36.33 -16.41
C ASN A 394 -26.41 -35.42 -16.32
N ILE A 395 -25.54 -35.63 -15.33
CA ILE A 395 -24.36 -34.81 -15.10
C ILE A 395 -23.12 -35.65 -14.78
N LYS A 396 -21.95 -35.09 -15.06
CA LYS A 396 -20.66 -35.63 -14.66
C LYS A 396 -19.98 -34.67 -13.69
N TYR A 397 -19.69 -35.12 -12.48
CA TYR A 397 -18.87 -34.38 -11.53
C TYR A 397 -17.41 -34.85 -11.60
N GLU A 398 -16.48 -33.90 -11.62
CA GLU A 398 -15.04 -34.15 -11.68
C GLU A 398 -14.34 -33.27 -10.63
N THR A 399 -13.19 -33.73 -10.12
CA THR A 399 -12.31 -32.95 -9.24
C THR A 399 -11.04 -32.54 -9.98
N PRO A 400 -10.45 -31.37 -9.68
CA PRO A 400 -9.23 -30.94 -10.33
C PRO A 400 -8.05 -31.82 -9.87
N SER A 401 -7.15 -32.19 -10.79
CA SER A 401 -5.95 -32.95 -10.43
C SER A 401 -4.99 -32.11 -9.59
N LYS A 402 -4.14 -32.76 -8.78
CA LYS A 402 -3.10 -32.07 -7.98
C LYS A 402 -2.22 -31.17 -8.84
N SER A 403 -1.81 -31.66 -10.03
CA SER A 403 -1.03 -30.89 -11.00
C SER A 403 -1.76 -29.64 -11.52
N LYS A 404 -3.09 -29.70 -11.66
CA LYS A 404 -3.89 -28.57 -12.14
C LYS A 404 -4.07 -27.51 -11.04
N LEU A 405 -4.24 -27.94 -9.80
CA LEU A 405 -4.30 -27.05 -8.64
C LEU A 405 -2.96 -26.32 -8.40
N ALA A 406 -1.83 -26.98 -8.65
CA ALA A 406 -0.51 -26.35 -8.53
C ALA A 406 -0.32 -25.12 -9.46
N LEU A 407 -1.03 -25.08 -10.60
CA LEU A 407 -1.00 -23.93 -11.51
C LEU A 407 -1.72 -22.69 -10.97
N LEU A 408 -2.51 -22.80 -9.89
CA LEU A 408 -3.18 -21.65 -9.27
C LEU A 408 -2.29 -20.89 -8.27
N GLY A 409 -1.18 -21.48 -7.85
CA GLY A 409 -0.26 -20.91 -6.85
C GLY A 409 1.04 -20.36 -7.44
N GLN A 410 1.11 -20.17 -8.76
CA GLN A 410 2.25 -19.63 -9.49
C GLN A 410 2.01 -18.22 -9.97
#